data_AF-A0A2S8P317-F1
#
_entry.id   AF-A0A2S8P317-F1
#
_cell.length_a   1.000
_cell.length_b   1.000
_cell.length_c   1.000
_cell.angle_alpha   90.00
_cell.angle_beta   90.00
_cell.angle_gamma   90.00
#
_symmetry.space_group_name_H-M   'P 1'
#
loop_
_entity.id
_entity.type
_entity.pdbx_description
1 polymer ?
#
loop_
_entity_poly.entity_id
_entity_poly.type
_entity_poly.pdbx_seq_one_letter_code
_entity_poly.pdbx_strand_id
1 'polypeptide(L)'
;MYRKLIIIACLIEVSFLIFLQYRYNNILDVFPFIGLLVFFMVLSYFLKVQLSKKRKEIALFSQTLSLIFIPIYVIMTLPQYTYESAVDKVTQNLKEPYVVNKQKNTLIKNESNELKKGYMFSVEKNSKVNSYVFDPWTGIYHEVRD
;
A
#
# COMPACT_ATOMS: atom_id res chain seq x y z
N MET A 1 -22.50 -22.06 -1.11
CA MET A 1 -21.53 -21.72 -2.18
C MET A 1 -20.98 -20.32 -1.99
N TYR A 2 -21.81 -19.28 -1.95
CA TYR A 2 -21.42 -17.86 -1.77
C TYR A 2 -20.44 -17.56 -0.64
N ARG A 3 -20.60 -18.19 0.53
CA ARG A 3 -19.65 -18.03 1.66
C ARG A 3 -18.21 -18.39 1.31
N LYS A 4 -18.02 -19.55 0.66
CA LYS A 4 -16.66 -20.01 0.28
C LYS A 4 -16.04 -19.03 -0.72
N LEU A 5 -16.84 -18.53 -1.66
CA LEU A 5 -16.41 -17.53 -2.63
C LEU A 5 -15.99 -16.21 -1.95
N ILE A 6 -16.77 -15.71 -0.99
CA ILE A 6 -16.42 -14.49 -0.23
C ILE A 6 -15.11 -14.67 0.54
N ILE A 7 -14.93 -15.81 1.22
CA ILE A 7 -13.69 -16.08 1.95
C ILE A 7 -12.49 -16.13 1.00
N ILE A 8 -12.62 -16.84 -0.13
CA ILE A 8 -11.56 -16.91 -1.15
C ILE A 8 -11.26 -15.52 -1.73
N ALA A 9 -12.28 -14.73 -2.05
CA ALA A 9 -12.10 -13.37 -2.54
C ALA A 9 -11.39 -12.48 -1.52
N CYS A 10 -11.77 -12.55 -0.24
CA CYS A 10 -11.08 -11.83 0.83
C CYS A 10 -9.60 -12.25 0.93
N LEU A 11 -9.29 -13.55 0.82
CA LEU A 11 -7.89 -14.03 0.84
C LEU A 11 -7.08 -13.49 -0.34
N ILE A 12 -7.67 -13.47 -1.53
CA ILE A 12 -7.04 -12.91 -2.74
C ILE A 12 -6.79 -11.41 -2.54
N GLU A 13 -7.78 -10.65 -2.07
CA GLU A 13 -7.65 -9.22 -1.83
C GLU A 13 -6.64 -8.90 -0.73
N VAL A 14 -6.65 -9.63 0.39
CA VAL A 14 -5.65 -9.46 1.44
C VAL A 14 -4.24 -9.71 0.90
N SER A 15 -4.05 -10.76 0.10
CA SER A 15 -2.76 -11.05 -0.55
C SER A 15 -2.34 -9.93 -1.50
N PHE A 16 -3.28 -9.41 -2.28
CA PHE A 16 -3.06 -8.27 -3.17
C PHE A 16 -2.68 -6.99 -2.41
N LEU A 17 -3.37 -6.66 -1.32
CA LEU A 17 -3.09 -5.50 -0.48
C LEU A 17 -1.71 -5.61 0.18
N ILE A 18 -1.35 -6.79 0.69
CA ILE A 18 0.00 -7.04 1.24
C ILE A 18 1.07 -6.87 0.17
N PHE A 19 0.82 -7.38 -1.04
CA PHE A 19 1.73 -7.19 -2.17
C PHE A 19 1.93 -5.72 -2.52
N LEU A 20 0.84 -4.94 -2.61
CA LEU A 20 0.93 -3.49 -2.85
C LEU A 20 1.68 -2.79 -1.73
N GLN A 21 1.40 -3.16 -0.48
CA GLN A 21 2.06 -2.58 0.67
C GLN A 21 3.57 -2.81 0.64
N TYR A 22 4.02 -3.99 0.24
CA TYR A 22 5.44 -4.28 0.01
C TYR A 22 6.01 -3.44 -1.14
N ARG A 23 5.35 -3.43 -2.30
CA ARG A 23 5.80 -2.75 -3.52
C ARG A 23 5.92 -1.22 -3.38
N TYR A 24 5.04 -0.64 -2.56
CA TYR A 24 5.02 0.80 -2.27
C TYR A 24 5.58 1.11 -0.87
N ASN A 25 6.40 0.22 -0.30
CA ASN A 25 7.09 0.40 0.97
C ASN A 25 6.22 0.92 2.13
N ASN A 26 4.98 0.46 2.31
CA ASN A 26 4.06 0.92 3.36
C ASN A 26 3.69 2.42 3.31
N ILE A 27 3.77 3.03 2.13
CA ILE A 27 3.36 4.43 1.97
C ILE A 27 1.84 4.59 2.05
N LEU A 28 1.12 3.59 1.54
CA LEU A 28 -0.32 3.50 1.64
C LEU A 28 -0.71 2.84 2.97
N ASP A 29 -1.69 3.42 3.63
CA ASP A 29 -2.28 2.84 4.83
C ASP A 29 -3.41 1.88 4.44
N VAL A 30 -3.03 0.66 4.04
CA VAL A 30 -4.00 -0.37 3.62
C VAL A 30 -4.39 -1.35 4.74
N PHE A 31 -3.77 -1.23 5.92
CA PHE A 31 -4.07 -2.06 7.08
C PHE A 31 -5.55 -2.04 7.51
N PRO A 32 -6.25 -0.87 7.51
CA PRO A 32 -7.69 -0.85 7.81
C PRO A 32 -8.52 -1.72 6.86
N PHE A 33 -8.17 -1.74 5.57
CA PHE A 33 -8.85 -2.58 4.57
C PHE A 33 -8.57 -4.06 4.80
N ILE A 34 -7.32 -4.42 5.12
CA ILE A 34 -6.95 -5.79 5.49
C ILE A 34 -7.76 -6.24 6.72
N GLY A 35 -7.84 -5.41 7.76
CA GLY A 35 -8.62 -5.69 8.97
C GLY A 35 -10.11 -5.90 8.67
N LEU A 36 -10.69 -5.05 7.80
CA LEU A 36 -12.07 -5.18 7.36
C LEU A 36 -12.33 -6.50 6.59
N LEU A 37 -11.43 -6.88 5.69
CA LEU A 37 -11.54 -8.14 4.94
C LEU A 37 -11.42 -9.36 5.85
N VAL A 38 -10.51 -9.33 6.84
CA VAL A 38 -10.40 -10.39 7.86
C VAL A 38 -11.68 -10.48 8.68
N PHE A 39 -12.23 -9.34 9.10
CA PHE A 39 -13.51 -9.30 9.78
C PHE A 39 -14.63 -9.92 8.93
N PHE A 40 -14.68 -9.63 7.62
CA PHE A 40 -15.65 -10.26 6.73
C PHE A 40 -15.48 -11.76 6.59
N MET A 41 -14.25 -12.28 6.52
CA MET A 41 -14.02 -13.73 6.53
C MET A 41 -14.59 -14.39 7.78
N VAL A 42 -14.35 -13.79 8.95
CA VAL A 42 -14.87 -14.26 10.24
C VAL A 42 -16.39 -14.17 10.28
N LEU A 43 -16.96 -13.03 9.89
CA LEU A 43 -18.41 -12.82 9.83
C LEU A 43 -19.09 -13.82 8.88
N SER A 44 -18.52 -14.06 7.70
CA SER A 44 -19.00 -15.05 6.73
C SER A 44 -18.98 -16.47 7.30
N TYR A 45 -18.01 -16.80 8.16
CA TYR A 45 -17.98 -18.09 8.85
C TYR A 45 -19.15 -18.26 9.83
N PHE A 46 -19.41 -17.25 10.67
CA PHE A 46 -20.46 -17.27 11.70
C PHE A 46 -21.89 -17.06 11.17
N LEU A 47 -22.04 -16.46 9.98
CA LEU A 47 -23.32 -16.26 9.29
C LEU A 47 -24.16 -17.55 9.15
N LYS A 48 -23.56 -18.74 9.27
CA LYS A 48 -24.27 -20.04 9.25
C LYS A 48 -25.24 -20.22 10.42
N VAL A 49 -24.94 -19.69 11.61
CA VAL A 49 -25.48 -20.24 12.86
C VAL A 49 -26.62 -19.41 13.48
N GLN A 50 -26.70 -18.09 13.27
CA GLN A 50 -27.55 -17.24 14.14
C GLN A 50 -28.39 -16.14 13.47
N LEU A 51 -28.31 -15.94 12.15
CA LEU A 51 -28.97 -14.80 11.49
C LEU A 51 -30.24 -15.18 10.72
N SER A 52 -31.26 -14.32 10.80
CA SER A 52 -32.46 -14.39 9.97
C SER A 52 -32.11 -14.20 8.49
N LYS A 53 -32.95 -14.73 7.58
CA LYS A 53 -32.70 -14.69 6.13
C LYS A 53 -32.39 -13.28 5.61
N LYS A 54 -33.20 -12.28 5.99
CA LYS A 54 -32.99 -10.86 5.61
C LYS A 54 -31.64 -10.31 6.09
N ARG A 55 -31.25 -10.58 7.34
CA ARG A 55 -29.96 -10.10 7.88
C ARG A 55 -28.76 -10.75 7.18
N LYS A 56 -28.89 -12.03 6.81
CA LYS A 56 -27.87 -12.73 6.02
C LYS A 56 -27.68 -12.09 4.64
N GLU A 57 -28.78 -11.78 3.95
CA GLU A 57 -28.74 -11.14 2.63
C GLU A 57 -28.10 -9.76 2.69
N ILE A 58 -28.45 -8.93 3.67
CA ILE A 58 -27.83 -7.61 3.88
C ILE A 58 -26.33 -7.74 4.15
N ALA A 59 -25.91 -8.66 5.02
CA ALA A 59 -24.50 -8.88 5.33
C ALA A 59 -23.71 -9.32 4.08
N LEU A 60 -24.24 -10.28 3.31
CA LEU A 60 -23.61 -10.75 2.06
C LEU A 60 -23.54 -9.63 1.01
N PHE A 61 -24.58 -8.80 0.90
CA PHE A 61 -24.60 -7.65 0.02
C PHE A 61 -23.51 -6.64 0.40
N SER A 62 -23.41 -6.27 1.68
CA SER A 62 -22.37 -5.36 2.17
C SER A 62 -20.96 -5.92 1.95
N GLN A 63 -20.74 -7.22 2.19
CA GLN A 63 -19.45 -7.87 1.95
C GLN A 63 -19.07 -7.82 0.47
N THR A 64 -20.02 -8.13 -0.41
CA THR A 64 -19.81 -8.07 -1.87
C THR A 64 -19.51 -6.65 -2.33
N LEU A 65 -20.22 -5.66 -1.77
CA LEU A 65 -20.00 -4.26 -2.08
C LEU A 65 -18.57 -3.83 -1.71
N SER A 66 -18.12 -4.18 -0.50
CA SER A 66 -16.76 -3.88 -0.06
C SER A 66 -15.69 -4.56 -0.89
N LEU A 67 -15.86 -5.84 -1.26
CA LEU A 67 -14.92 -6.56 -2.15
C LEU A 67 -14.79 -5.88 -3.52
N ILE A 68 -15.84 -5.19 -3.99
CA ILE A 68 -15.75 -4.42 -5.24
C ILE A 68 -15.06 -3.07 -5.01
N PHE A 69 -15.45 -2.34 -3.98
CA PHE A 69 -14.99 -0.96 -3.80
C PHE A 69 -13.58 -0.83 -3.24
N ILE A 70 -13.13 -1.73 -2.36
CA ILE A 70 -11.80 -1.69 -1.76
C ILE A 70 -10.70 -1.69 -2.83
N PRO A 71 -10.63 -2.66 -3.77
CA PRO A 71 -9.57 -2.67 -4.77
C PRO A 71 -9.63 -1.44 -5.68
N ILE A 72 -10.82 -0.96 -6.05
CA ILE A 72 -10.98 0.26 -6.86
C ILE A 72 -10.39 1.46 -6.14
N TYR A 73 -10.78 1.67 -4.88
CA TYR A 73 -10.29 2.79 -4.06
C TYR A 73 -8.77 2.73 -3.88
N VAL A 74 -8.23 1.56 -3.55
CA VAL A 74 -6.79 1.38 -3.36
C VAL A 74 -6.04 1.66 -4.65
N ILE A 75 -6.50 1.16 -5.80
CA ILE A 75 -5.86 1.42 -7.10
C ILE A 75 -5.88 2.92 -7.44
N MET A 76 -7.00 3.60 -7.22
CA MET A 76 -7.11 5.04 -7.51
C MET A 76 -6.22 5.92 -6.62
N THR A 77 -5.81 5.41 -5.46
CA THR A 77 -4.96 6.14 -4.51
C THR A 77 -3.47 5.75 -4.61
N LEU A 78 -3.12 4.80 -5.50
CA LEU A 78 -1.74 4.39 -5.71
C LEU A 78 -0.88 5.58 -6.18
N PRO A 79 0.33 5.75 -5.59
CA PRO A 79 1.31 6.67 -6.15
C PRO A 79 1.72 6.24 -7.57
N GLN A 80 2.18 7.19 -8.37
CA GLN A 80 2.69 6.91 -9.72
C GLN A 80 3.98 6.07 -9.68
N TYR A 81 4.81 6.27 -8.65
CA TYR A 81 6.11 5.63 -8.51
C TYR A 81 6.11 4.62 -7.35
N THR A 82 6.51 3.39 -7.68
CA THR A 82 6.89 2.37 -6.69
C THR A 82 8.22 2.73 -6.03
N TYR A 83 8.53 2.09 -4.90
CA TYR A 83 9.81 2.31 -4.22
C TYR A 83 11.01 1.99 -5.12
N GLU A 84 10.96 0.87 -5.83
CA GLU A 84 12.01 0.45 -6.76
C GLU A 84 12.21 1.45 -7.90
N SER A 85 11.12 1.88 -8.55
CA SER A 85 11.21 2.91 -9.60
C SER A 85 11.71 4.26 -9.09
N ALA A 86 11.50 4.58 -7.80
CA ALA A 86 12.03 5.80 -7.20
C ALA A 86 13.54 5.70 -7.00
N VAL A 87 14.03 4.55 -6.55
CA VAL A 87 15.47 4.26 -6.47
C VAL A 87 16.09 4.36 -7.86
N ASP A 88 15.54 3.66 -8.85
CA ASP A 88 16.05 3.67 -10.22
C ASP A 88 16.13 5.10 -10.80
N LYS A 89 15.12 5.93 -10.56
CA LYS A 89 15.08 7.31 -11.06
C LYS A 89 16.18 8.19 -10.44
N VAL A 90 16.52 7.97 -9.17
CA VAL A 90 17.59 8.70 -8.49
C VAL A 90 18.97 8.16 -8.88
N THR A 91 19.10 6.86 -9.08
CA THR A 91 20.38 6.22 -9.40
C THR A 91 20.69 6.13 -10.89
N GLN A 92 19.76 6.49 -11.78
CA GLN A 92 19.92 6.38 -13.24
C GLN A 92 21.20 7.02 -13.79
N ASN A 93 21.67 8.12 -13.16
CA ASN A 93 22.86 8.85 -13.58
C ASN A 93 24.15 8.38 -12.87
N LEU A 94 24.05 7.46 -11.90
CA LEU A 94 25.19 6.92 -11.16
C LEU A 94 25.80 5.75 -11.94
N LYS A 95 26.83 6.05 -12.74
CA LYS A 95 27.53 5.08 -13.62
C LYS A 95 28.47 4.09 -12.91
N GLU A 96 28.54 4.09 -11.58
CA GLU A 96 29.53 3.36 -10.78
C GLU A 96 28.85 2.45 -9.76
N PRO A 97 29.54 1.45 -9.16
CA PRO A 97 28.93 0.64 -8.11
C PRO A 97 28.48 1.52 -6.94
N TYR A 98 27.22 1.37 -6.55
CA TYR A 98 26.62 2.06 -5.42
C TYR A 98 25.85 1.06 -4.56
N VAL A 99 25.69 1.37 -3.29
CA VAL A 99 24.84 0.60 -2.37
C VAL A 99 23.65 1.45 -1.99
N VAL A 100 22.44 0.90 -2.13
CA VAL A 100 21.21 1.57 -1.72
C VAL A 100 20.77 1.02 -0.37
N ASN A 101 20.80 1.86 0.66
CA ASN A 101 20.29 1.54 1.98
C ASN A 101 18.87 2.08 2.11
N LYS A 102 17.91 1.14 2.20
CA LYS A 102 16.51 1.45 2.40
C LYS A 102 16.28 2.04 3.80
N GLN A 103 15.65 3.20 3.87
CA GLN A 103 15.27 3.83 5.13
C GLN A 103 13.75 3.79 5.34
N LYS A 104 13.30 4.18 6.53
CA LYS A 104 11.86 4.30 6.82
C LYS A 104 11.27 5.43 5.99
N ASN A 105 10.00 5.29 5.58
CA ASN A 105 9.28 6.39 4.95
C ASN A 105 9.32 7.64 5.84
N THR A 106 9.49 8.79 5.22
CA THR A 106 9.50 10.09 5.90
C THR A 106 8.24 10.88 5.57
N LEU A 107 8.02 12.03 6.21
CA LEU A 107 6.97 12.96 5.85
C LEU A 107 7.55 14.09 4.98
N ILE A 108 6.88 14.36 3.86
CA ILE A 108 7.15 15.45 2.92
C ILE A 108 6.00 16.45 2.96
N LYS A 109 6.30 17.74 2.79
CA LYS A 109 5.26 18.75 2.57
C LYS A 109 5.03 18.90 1.06
N ASN A 110 3.78 18.89 0.63
CA ASN A 110 3.45 19.27 -0.75
C ASN A 110 3.36 20.80 -0.92
N GLU A 111 3.09 21.25 -2.14
CA GLU A 111 2.89 22.67 -2.47
C GLU A 111 1.75 23.33 -1.67
N SER A 112 0.77 22.55 -1.21
CA SER A 112 -0.34 22.99 -0.35
C SER A 112 -0.02 22.94 1.14
N ASN A 113 1.24 22.73 1.54
CA ASN A 113 1.69 22.53 2.93
C ASN A 113 1.08 21.32 3.68
N GLU A 114 0.46 20.38 2.96
CA GLU A 114 -0.02 19.13 3.54
C GLU A 114 1.14 18.14 3.73
N LEU A 115 1.16 17.47 4.88
CA LEU A 115 2.11 16.39 5.16
C LEU A 115 1.67 15.10 4.45
N LYS A 116 2.52 14.58 3.58
CA LYS A 116 2.36 13.31 2.88
C LYS A 116 3.56 12.42 3.18
N LYS A 117 3.44 11.10 3.00
CA LYS A 117 4.59 10.21 3.19
C LYS A 117 5.47 10.21 1.94
N GLY A 118 6.78 10.27 2.08
CA GLY A 118 7.75 10.11 0.97
C GLY A 118 8.61 8.88 1.18
N TYR A 119 9.24 8.40 0.11
CA TYR A 119 10.29 7.38 0.24
C TYR A 119 11.59 8.05 0.68
N MET A 120 12.28 7.44 1.62
CA MET A 120 13.62 7.85 2.03
C MET A 120 14.58 6.68 1.84
N PHE A 121 15.73 6.97 1.25
CA PHE A 121 16.80 6.00 1.06
C PHE A 121 18.14 6.72 0.92
N SER A 122 19.21 6.04 1.30
CA SER A 122 20.57 6.57 1.12
C SER A 122 21.30 5.80 0.05
N VAL A 123 22.12 6.51 -0.72
CA VAL A 123 23.00 5.94 -1.72
C VAL A 123 24.43 6.16 -1.26
N GLU A 124 25.18 5.08 -1.11
CA GLU A 124 26.60 5.11 -0.80
C GLU A 124 27.43 4.93 -2.07
N LYS A 125 28.32 5.89 -2.33
CA LYS A 125 29.30 5.86 -3.43
C LYS A 125 30.64 6.40 -2.95
N ASN A 126 31.72 5.65 -3.17
CA ASN A 126 33.09 6.07 -2.82
C ASN A 126 33.22 6.57 -1.37
N SER A 127 32.61 5.84 -0.42
CA SER A 127 32.54 6.20 1.02
C SER A 127 31.78 7.49 1.35
N LYS A 128 31.05 8.08 0.38
CA LYS A 128 30.11 9.18 0.61
C LYS A 128 28.68 8.63 0.61
N VAL A 129 27.94 8.97 1.66
CA VAL A 129 26.53 8.59 1.81
C VAL A 129 25.69 9.84 1.56
N ASN A 130 24.82 9.77 0.53
CA ASN A 130 23.86 10.82 0.24
C ASN A 130 22.46 10.28 0.50
N SER A 131 21.67 10.98 1.32
CA SER A 131 20.29 10.62 1.61
C SER A 131 19.34 11.35 0.68
N TYR A 132 18.32 10.66 0.19
CA TYR A 132 17.33 11.21 -0.73
C TYR A 132 15.93 11.04 -0.18
N VAL A 133 15.11 12.05 -0.42
CA VAL A 133 13.67 11.99 -0.17
C VAL A 133 12.94 12.16 -1.49
N PHE A 134 12.09 11.19 -1.80
CA PHE A 134 11.38 11.07 -3.06
C PHE A 134 9.87 11.15 -2.83
N ASP A 135 9.20 12.03 -3.58
CA ASP A 135 7.75 12.11 -3.65
C ASP A 135 7.22 11.14 -4.71
N PRO A 136 6.47 10.09 -4.32
CA PRO A 136 6.02 9.07 -5.26
C PRO A 136 4.78 9.43 -6.07
N TRP A 137 4.13 10.56 -5.80
CA TRP A 137 3.03 11.06 -6.64
C TRP A 137 3.54 11.97 -7.76
N THR A 138 4.54 12.81 -7.47
CA THR A 138 5.09 13.77 -8.45
C THR A 138 6.35 13.28 -9.14
N GLY A 139 7.08 12.36 -8.50
CA GLY A 139 8.39 11.90 -8.94
C GLY A 139 9.51 12.92 -8.71
N ILE A 140 9.27 13.98 -7.94
CA ILE A 140 10.26 14.96 -7.53
C ILE A 140 11.05 14.39 -6.35
N TYR A 141 12.36 14.63 -6.31
CA TYR A 141 13.21 14.24 -5.19
C TYR A 141 14.22 15.33 -4.86
N HIS A 142 14.70 15.32 -3.62
CA HIS A 142 15.77 16.20 -3.16
C HIS A 142 16.75 15.42 -2.26
N GLU A 143 18.01 15.86 -2.28
CA GLU A 143 19.04 15.37 -1.38
C GLU A 143 18.87 16.01 -0.01
N VAL A 144 18.93 15.21 1.04
CA VAL A 144 18.92 15.65 2.44
C VAL A 144 20.32 15.43 2.99
N ARG A 145 20.90 16.51 3.52
CA ARG A 145 22.16 16.44 4.26
C ARG A 145 21.83 16.20 5.73
N ASP A 146 22.44 15.18 6.32
CA ASP A 146 22.46 14.98 7.77
C ASP A 146 23.24 16.10 8.47
#